data_AF-A0A6N7CI11-F1
#
_entry.id   AF-A0A6N7CI11-F1
#
_cell.length_a   1.000
_cell.length_b   1.000
_cell.length_c   1.000
_cell.angle_alpha   90.00
_cell.angle_beta   90.00
_cell.angle_gamma   90.00
#
_symmetry.space_group_name_H-M   'P 1'
#
loop_
_entity.id
_entity.type
_entity.pdbx_description
1 polymer ?
#
loop_
_entity_poly.entity_id
_entity_poly.type
_entity_poly.pdbx_seq_one_letter_code
_entity_poly.pdbx_strand_id
1 'polypeptide(L)'
;MRDKLIMLRDTAQLVATGDHRRAEVSLRRVDDFLTGTLLPHEHAEENELYPALAGPLGSGEATATMSRMHAEIDRLGRRLHIHRHQIDSRGELDPDQLEDLLACLYGLYAVLRLHFVQEEENYFTLARSVDHTGDLPRT
;
A
#
# COMPACT_ATOMS: atom_id res chain seq x y z
N MET A 1 8.22 -2.70 -6.12
CA MET A 1 7.28 -3.26 -5.11
C MET A 1 6.09 -3.99 -5.74
N ARG A 2 5.59 -3.55 -6.90
CA ARG A 2 4.45 -4.16 -7.64
C ARG A 2 4.48 -5.68 -7.80
N ASP A 3 5.63 -6.26 -8.13
CA ASP A 3 5.75 -7.72 -8.35
C ASP A 3 5.40 -8.54 -7.10
N LYS A 4 5.49 -7.92 -5.91
CA LYS A 4 5.14 -8.55 -4.65
C LYS A 4 3.64 -8.50 -4.38
N LEU A 5 2.86 -7.61 -5.00
CA LEU A 5 1.44 -7.42 -4.66
C LEU A 5 0.57 -8.66 -4.88
N ILE A 6 0.96 -9.51 -5.83
CA ILE A 6 0.23 -10.75 -6.11
C ILE A 6 0.14 -11.66 -4.87
N MET A 7 1.12 -11.56 -3.96
CA MET A 7 1.15 -12.35 -2.74
C MET A 7 -0.03 -12.05 -1.82
N LEU A 8 -0.63 -10.85 -1.87
CA LEU A 8 -1.83 -10.53 -1.08
C LEU A 8 -3.04 -11.35 -1.57
N ARG A 9 -3.27 -11.34 -2.89
CA ARG A 9 -4.35 -12.12 -3.52
C ARG A 9 -4.12 -13.62 -3.34
N ASP A 10 -2.89 -14.08 -3.52
CA ASP A 10 -2.57 -15.51 -3.37
C ASP A 10 -2.71 -15.97 -1.90
N THR A 11 -2.41 -15.08 -0.93
CA THR A 11 -2.71 -15.33 0.49
C THR A 11 -4.21 -15.41 0.74
N ALA A 12 -5.00 -14.49 0.16
CA ALA A 12 -6.45 -14.54 0.28
C ALA A 12 -7.03 -15.85 -0.29
N GLN A 13 -6.48 -16.33 -1.40
CA GLN A 13 -6.89 -17.61 -1.98
C GLN A 13 -6.60 -18.78 -1.02
N LEU A 14 -5.43 -18.81 -0.37
CA LEU A 14 -5.08 -19.86 0.60
C LEU A 14 -6.05 -19.87 1.79
N VAL A 15 -6.39 -18.68 2.30
CA VAL A 15 -7.39 -18.50 3.37
C VAL A 15 -8.76 -19.04 2.90
N ALA A 16 -9.22 -18.64 1.72
CA ALA A 16 -10.51 -19.05 1.18
C ALA A 16 -10.62 -20.56 0.91
N THR A 17 -9.52 -21.23 0.55
CA THR A 17 -9.51 -22.67 0.29
C THR A 17 -9.28 -23.53 1.53
N GLY A 18 -9.08 -22.93 2.71
CA GLY A 18 -8.88 -23.64 3.97
C GLY A 18 -7.49 -24.27 4.15
N ASP A 19 -6.47 -23.84 3.38
CA ASP A 19 -5.09 -24.31 3.55
C ASP A 19 -4.39 -23.52 4.67
N HIS A 20 -4.84 -23.73 5.92
CA HIS A 20 -4.52 -22.86 7.06
C HIS A 20 -3.02 -22.71 7.29
N ARG A 21 -2.26 -23.83 7.23
CA ARG A 21 -0.80 -23.79 7.44
C ARG A 21 -0.09 -22.91 6.41
N ARG A 22 -0.44 -23.03 5.13
CA ARG A 22 0.16 -22.20 4.08
C ARG A 22 -0.35 -20.77 4.13
N ALA A 23 -1.62 -20.58 4.46
CA ALA A 23 -2.22 -19.26 4.66
C ALA A 23 -1.47 -18.49 5.75
N GLU A 24 -1.22 -19.09 6.91
CA GLU A 24 -0.47 -18.46 8.00
C GLU A 24 0.93 -18.04 7.58
N VAL A 25 1.72 -18.95 6.98
CA VAL A 25 3.07 -18.65 6.50
C VAL A 25 3.06 -17.51 5.48
N SER A 26 2.07 -17.50 4.59
CA SER A 26 1.91 -16.44 3.60
C SER A 26 1.50 -15.12 4.25
N LEU A 27 0.59 -15.14 5.23
CA LEU A 27 0.20 -13.97 6.03
C LEU A 27 1.40 -13.34 6.72
N ARG A 28 2.34 -14.14 7.26
CA ARG A 28 3.59 -13.62 7.84
C ARG A 28 4.38 -12.82 6.84
N ARG A 29 4.59 -13.39 5.66
CA ARG A 29 5.34 -12.73 4.59
C ARG A 29 4.66 -11.45 4.13
N VAL A 30 3.33 -11.44 4.05
CA VAL A 30 2.55 -10.23 3.70
C VAL A 30 2.77 -9.16 4.78
N ASP A 31 2.55 -9.49 6.04
CA ASP A 31 2.69 -8.53 7.15
C ASP A 31 4.12 -7.99 7.28
N ASP A 32 5.13 -8.85 7.14
CA ASP A 32 6.55 -8.45 7.14
C ASP A 32 6.86 -7.49 5.97
N PHE A 33 6.30 -7.74 4.79
CA PHE A 33 6.46 -6.85 3.64
C PHE A 33 5.76 -5.51 3.85
N LEU A 34 4.53 -5.51 4.38
CA LEU A 34 3.78 -4.28 4.65
C LEU A 34 4.52 -3.42 5.67
N THR A 35 4.90 -3.99 6.80
CA THR A 35 5.50 -3.26 7.93
C THR A 35 6.96 -2.91 7.70
N GLY A 36 7.73 -3.76 7.04
CA GLY A 36 9.17 -3.58 6.83
C GLY A 36 9.53 -2.86 5.54
N THR A 37 8.61 -2.65 4.61
CA THR A 37 8.94 -2.05 3.30
C THR A 37 7.88 -1.10 2.79
N LEU A 38 6.64 -1.56 2.64
CA LEU A 38 5.61 -0.79 1.95
C LEU A 38 5.17 0.43 2.77
N LEU A 39 4.67 0.24 3.99
CA LEU A 39 4.17 1.34 4.82
C LEU A 39 5.25 2.40 5.12
N PRO A 40 6.50 2.02 5.46
CA PRO A 40 7.58 3.01 5.59
C PRO A 40 7.80 3.86 4.33
N HIS A 41 7.63 3.28 3.14
CA HIS A 41 7.75 4.01 1.88
C HIS A 41 6.59 5.00 1.69
N GLU A 42 5.34 4.57 1.86
CA GLU A 42 4.16 5.46 1.76
C GLU A 42 4.23 6.62 2.76
N HIS A 43 4.68 6.33 4.00
CA HIS A 43 4.85 7.35 5.04
C HIS A 43 5.97 8.34 4.69
N ALA A 44 7.05 7.90 4.06
CA ALA A 44 8.11 8.80 3.61
C ALA A 44 7.61 9.74 2.50
N GLU A 45 6.79 9.24 1.57
CA GLU A 45 6.18 10.10 0.55
C GLU A 45 5.27 11.17 1.18
N GLU A 46 4.40 10.76 2.09
CA GLU A 46 3.44 11.65 2.74
C GLU A 46 4.12 12.74 3.57
N ASN A 47 5.19 12.40 4.30
CA ASN A 47 5.82 13.30 5.26
C ASN A 47 6.98 14.11 4.67
N GLU A 48 7.58 13.66 3.58
CA GLU A 48 8.78 14.28 3.01
C GLU A 48 8.54 14.76 1.58
N LEU A 49 8.09 13.88 0.68
CA LEU A 49 7.98 14.18 -0.75
C LEU A 49 6.83 15.16 -1.04
N TYR A 50 5.61 14.86 -0.60
CA TYR A 50 4.45 15.70 -0.92
C TYR A 50 4.55 17.12 -0.35
N PRO A 51 5.04 17.34 0.88
CA PRO A 51 5.31 18.69 1.38
C PRO A 51 6.32 19.46 0.51
N ALA A 52 7.36 18.80 -0.01
CA ALA A 52 8.33 19.43 -0.91
C ALA A 52 7.73 19.79 -2.28
N LEU A 53 6.73 19.03 -2.75
CA LEU A 53 6.02 19.25 -4.01
C LEU A 53 4.87 20.26 -3.92
N ALA A 54 4.37 20.56 -2.72
CA ALA A 54 3.26 21.49 -2.52
C ALA A 54 3.54 22.92 -3.03
N GLY A 55 4.80 23.35 -3.04
CA GLY A 55 5.22 24.61 -3.66
C GLY A 55 5.11 24.57 -5.19
N PRO A 56 5.85 23.68 -5.89
CA PRO A 56 5.83 23.57 -7.35
C PRO A 56 4.48 23.21 -7.99
N LEU A 57 3.62 22.44 -7.30
CA LEU A 57 2.34 21.96 -7.84
C LEU A 57 1.14 22.90 -7.59
N GLY A 58 1.33 23.99 -6.85
CA GLY A 58 0.32 25.05 -6.71
C GLY A 58 -0.79 24.80 -5.69
N SER A 59 -0.99 23.59 -5.18
CA SER A 59 -1.76 23.34 -3.94
C SER A 59 -1.63 21.89 -3.45
N GLY A 60 -1.96 21.66 -2.18
CA GLY A 60 -2.09 20.31 -1.59
C GLY A 60 -3.25 19.47 -2.14
N GLU A 61 -4.14 20.04 -2.97
CA GLU A 61 -5.16 19.24 -3.66
C GLU A 61 -4.54 18.30 -4.70
N ALA A 62 -3.38 18.65 -5.24
CA ALA A 62 -2.68 17.84 -6.24
C ALA A 62 -2.31 16.44 -5.72
N THR A 63 -1.99 16.32 -4.42
CA THR A 63 -1.62 15.04 -3.79
C THR A 63 -2.77 14.43 -2.97
N ALA A 64 -3.89 15.12 -2.80
CA ALA A 64 -4.97 14.70 -1.90
C ALA A 64 -5.54 13.31 -2.23
N THR A 65 -5.62 12.94 -3.51
CA THR A 65 -6.07 11.60 -3.91
C THR A 65 -5.08 10.51 -3.51
N MET A 66 -3.77 10.76 -3.67
CA MET A 66 -2.71 9.84 -3.22
C MET A 66 -2.73 9.70 -1.70
N SER A 67 -2.78 10.80 -0.96
CA SER A 67 -2.86 10.79 0.51
C SER A 67 -4.05 9.99 1.03
N ARG A 68 -5.21 10.04 0.36
CA ARG A 68 -6.37 9.20 0.72
C ARG A 68 -6.11 7.72 0.48
N MET A 69 -5.42 7.36 -0.61
CA MET A 69 -5.01 5.97 -0.85
C MET A 69 -4.00 5.50 0.20
N HIS A 70 -3.02 6.33 0.57
CA HIS A 70 -2.07 6.01 1.65
C HIS A 70 -2.79 5.76 2.97
N ALA A 71 -3.73 6.62 3.34
CA ALA A 71 -4.53 6.46 4.55
C ALA A 71 -5.33 5.14 4.57
N GLU A 72 -5.87 4.73 3.41
CA GLU A 72 -6.60 3.46 3.30
C GLU A 72 -5.67 2.24 3.34
N ILE A 73 -4.51 2.31 2.67
CA ILE A 73 -3.47 1.27 2.74
C ILE A 73 -3.02 1.08 4.19
N ASP A 74 -2.77 2.17 4.90
CA ASP A 74 -2.34 2.20 6.29
C ASP A 74 -3.43 1.66 7.25
N ARG A 75 -4.71 2.01 7.00
CA ARG A 75 -5.85 1.45 7.73
C ARG A 75 -5.95 -0.07 7.54
N LEU A 76 -5.91 -0.55 6.30
CA LEU A 76 -6.03 -1.99 6.02
C LEU A 76 -4.79 -2.77 6.46
N GLY A 77 -3.59 -2.17 6.33
CA GLY A 77 -2.34 -2.74 6.80
C GLY A 77 -2.34 -2.98 8.32
N ARG A 78 -2.79 -1.99 9.10
CA ARG A 78 -3.00 -2.17 10.56
C ARG A 78 -3.98 -3.30 10.88
N ARG A 79 -5.08 -3.39 10.15
CA ARG A 79 -6.08 -4.45 10.37
C ARG A 79 -5.50 -5.83 10.07
N LEU A 80 -4.73 -5.97 9.00
CA LEU A 80 -4.04 -7.22 8.69
C LEU A 80 -3.05 -7.60 9.81
N HIS A 81 -2.29 -6.63 10.31
CA HIS A 81 -1.35 -6.83 11.41
C HIS A 81 -2.04 -7.30 12.70
N ILE A 82 -3.24 -6.78 13.00
CA ILE A 82 -4.06 -7.25 14.13
C ILE A 82 -4.48 -8.71 13.93
N HIS A 83 -5.02 -9.07 12.77
CA HIS A 83 -5.37 -10.46 12.44
C HIS A 83 -4.17 -11.40 12.62
N ARG A 84 -3.02 -10.98 12.10
CA ARG A 84 -1.75 -11.70 12.22
C ARG A 84 -1.34 -11.94 13.68
N HIS A 85 -1.41 -10.92 14.53
CA HIS A 85 -1.09 -11.05 15.95
C HIS A 85 -2.07 -11.97 16.71
N GLN A 86 -3.35 -11.93 16.34
CA GLN A 86 -4.37 -12.81 16.93
C GLN A 86 -4.11 -14.28 16.58
N ILE A 87 -3.76 -14.56 15.33
CA ILE A 87 -3.35 -15.90 14.87
C ILE A 87 -2.12 -16.38 15.64
N ASP A 88 -1.09 -15.55 15.78
CA ASP A 88 0.11 -15.93 16.53
C ASP A 88 -0.18 -16.23 18.01
N SER A 89 -1.15 -15.53 18.60
CA SER A 89 -1.53 -15.73 20.00
C SER A 89 -2.38 -16.99 20.22
N ARG A 90 -3.24 -17.34 19.26
CA ARG A 90 -4.17 -18.48 19.37
C ARG A 90 -3.61 -19.76 18.75
N GLY A 91 -2.68 -19.64 17.81
CA GLY A 91 -2.12 -20.76 17.05
C GLY A 91 -3.00 -21.25 15.89
N GLU A 92 -4.11 -20.55 15.60
CA GLU A 92 -5.03 -20.90 14.52
C GLU A 92 -5.79 -19.68 13.97
N LEU A 93 -6.32 -19.82 12.75
CA LEU A 93 -7.25 -18.87 12.14
C LEU A 93 -8.64 -18.99 12.79
N ASP A 94 -9.15 -17.88 13.30
CA ASP A 94 -10.50 -17.80 13.85
C ASP A 94 -11.53 -17.78 12.71
N PRO A 95 -12.45 -18.77 12.61
CA PRO A 95 -13.47 -18.83 11.58
C PRO A 95 -14.32 -17.56 11.48
N ASP A 96 -14.60 -16.92 12.62
CA ASP A 96 -15.42 -15.72 12.70
C ASP A 96 -14.69 -14.48 12.15
N GLN A 97 -13.38 -14.56 11.97
CA GLN A 97 -12.54 -13.48 11.44
C GLN A 97 -12.15 -13.67 9.96
N LEU A 98 -12.47 -14.83 9.36
CA LEU A 98 -12.05 -15.16 8.00
C LEU A 98 -12.58 -14.18 6.95
N GLU A 99 -13.86 -13.79 7.05
CA GLU A 99 -14.45 -12.82 6.13
C GLU A 99 -13.72 -11.48 6.20
N ASP A 100 -13.40 -11.01 7.40
CA ASP A 100 -12.72 -9.74 7.60
C ASP A 100 -11.27 -9.76 7.09
N LEU A 101 -10.57 -10.87 7.33
CA LEU A 101 -9.23 -11.09 6.82
C LEU A 101 -9.20 -11.10 5.28
N LEU A 102 -10.15 -11.80 4.65
CA LEU A 102 -10.30 -11.82 3.19
C LEU A 102 -10.60 -10.43 2.63
N ALA A 103 -11.51 -9.67 3.27
CA ALA A 103 -11.81 -8.30 2.89
C ALA A 103 -10.57 -7.41 2.97
N CYS A 104 -9.74 -7.55 4.01
CA CYS A 104 -8.49 -6.81 4.14
C CYS A 104 -7.48 -7.17 3.03
N LEU A 105 -7.27 -8.46 2.76
CA LEU A 105 -6.29 -8.91 1.76
C LEU A 105 -6.67 -8.50 0.34
N TYR A 106 -7.94 -8.69 -0.06
CA TYR A 106 -8.40 -8.27 -1.38
C TYR A 106 -8.48 -6.74 -1.51
N GLY A 107 -8.90 -6.06 -0.43
CA GLY A 107 -8.93 -4.60 -0.38
C GLY A 107 -7.54 -4.00 -0.56
N LEU A 108 -6.55 -4.47 0.19
CA LEU A 108 -5.15 -4.03 0.03
C LEU A 108 -4.64 -4.31 -1.39
N TYR A 109 -4.88 -5.50 -1.94
CA TYR A 109 -4.45 -5.83 -3.29
C TYR A 109 -5.02 -4.86 -4.33
N ALA A 110 -6.32 -4.56 -4.25
CA ALA A 110 -6.99 -3.65 -5.18
C ALA A 110 -6.50 -2.21 -5.04
N VAL A 111 -6.43 -1.68 -3.81
CA VAL A 111 -6.00 -0.30 -3.56
C VAL A 111 -4.54 -0.12 -3.93
N LEU A 112 -3.64 -1.04 -3.56
CA LEU A 112 -2.22 -0.94 -3.91
C LEU A 112 -2.01 -0.99 -5.41
N ARG A 113 -2.74 -1.86 -6.12
CA ARG A 113 -2.66 -1.89 -7.57
C ARG A 113 -3.04 -0.57 -8.24
N LEU A 114 -4.08 0.10 -7.73
CA LEU A 114 -4.49 1.40 -8.24
C LEU A 114 -3.48 2.49 -7.85
N HIS A 115 -3.09 2.53 -6.58
CA HIS A 115 -2.08 3.44 -6.05
C HIS A 115 -0.81 3.44 -6.88
N PHE A 116 -0.23 2.27 -7.13
CA PHE A 116 1.01 2.18 -7.87
C PHE A 116 0.87 2.69 -9.31
N VAL A 117 -0.27 2.45 -9.99
CA VAL A 117 -0.51 3.00 -11.34
C VAL A 117 -0.58 4.52 -11.27
N GLN A 118 -1.31 5.07 -10.30
CA GLN A 118 -1.45 6.52 -10.12
C GLN A 118 -0.11 7.19 -9.77
N GLU A 119 0.71 6.54 -8.95
CA GLU A 119 2.04 6.99 -8.56
C GLU A 119 2.94 7.15 -9.79
N GLU A 120 2.96 6.17 -10.70
CA GLU A 120 3.75 6.24 -11.93
C GLU A 120 3.29 7.39 -12.85
N GLU A 121 1.98 7.59 -13.02
CA GLU A 121 1.43 8.71 -13.77
C GLU A 121 1.82 10.08 -13.18
N ASN A 122 1.82 10.18 -11.85
CA ASN A 122 2.23 11.39 -11.13
C ASN A 122 3.72 11.66 -11.31
N TYR A 123 4.59 10.64 -11.16
CA TYR A 123 6.03 10.78 -11.38
C TYR A 123 6.36 11.19 -12.82
N PHE A 124 5.68 10.63 -13.83
CA PHE A 124 5.85 11.08 -15.22
C PHE A 124 5.46 12.54 -15.42
N THR A 125 4.38 12.99 -14.80
CA THR A 125 3.91 14.38 -14.88
C THR A 125 4.91 15.34 -14.23
N LEU A 126 5.45 14.96 -13.08
CA LEU A 126 6.47 15.71 -12.35
C LEU A 126 7.80 15.78 -13.08
N ALA A 127 8.29 14.67 -13.64
CA ALA A 127 9.52 14.67 -14.43
C ALA A 127 9.42 15.64 -15.63
N ARG A 128 8.27 15.66 -16.30
CA ARG A 128 8.03 16.57 -17.42
C ARG A 128 7.91 18.04 -17.00
N SER A 129 7.39 18.33 -15.80
CA SER A 129 7.31 19.72 -15.32
C SER A 129 8.68 20.27 -14.92
N VAL A 130 9.57 19.43 -14.38
CA VAL A 130 10.97 19.77 -14.10
C VAL A 130 11.77 20.03 -15.38
N ASP A 131 11.57 19.22 -16.43
CA ASP A 131 12.23 19.47 -17.72
C ASP A 131 11.79 20.80 -18.36
N HIS A 132 10.55 21.24 -18.12
CA HIS A 132 10.04 22.52 -18.66
C HIS A 132 10.47 23.76 -17.87
N THR A 133 10.79 23.64 -16.57
CA THR A 133 11.34 24.76 -15.80
C THR A 133 12.84 24.98 -16.02
N GLY A 134 13.54 24.00 -16.61
CA GLY A 134 14.96 24.09 -16.98
C GLY A 134 15.27 24.86 -18.27
N ASP A 135 14.27 25.19 -19.10
CA ASP A 135 14.46 25.77 -20.44
C ASP A 135 14.06 27.26 -20.55
N LEU A 136 14.05 28.00 -19.42
CA LEU A 136 13.85 29.45 -19.47
C LEU A 136 15.14 30.14 -19.97
N PRO A 137 15.10 30.88 -21.10
CA PRO A 137 16.27 31.59 -21.59
C PRO A 137 16.66 32.69 -20.59
N ARG A 138 17.92 32.67 -20.14
CA ARG A 138 18.50 33.76 -19.35
C ARG A 138 18.63 34.98 -20.26
N THR A 139 17.69 35.92 -20.14
CA THR A 139 17.83 37.29 -20.67
C THR A 139 18.56 38.17 -19.67
#